data_AF-A0A959NBB5-F1
#
_entry.id   AF-A0A959NBB5-F1
#
_cell.length_a   1.000
_cell.length_b   1.000
_cell.length_c   1.000
_cell.angle_alpha   90.00
_cell.angle_beta   90.00
_cell.angle_gamma   90.00
#
_symmetry.space_group_name_H-M   'P 1'
#
loop_
_entity.id
_entity.type
_entity.pdbx_description
1 polymer ?
#
loop_
_entity_poly.entity_id
_entity_poly.type
_entity_poly.pdbx_seq_one_letter_code
_entity_poly.pdbx_strand_id
1 'polypeptide(L)'
;FESAYYFPAYELVIDVLRDYRFYDIDLIHPNYAATDFVFQKFKENCIDEKAKPLMEELKKLVTASKHKAFHPDTNAHQQFLKTHYELAKILQQQYPFLDLKNELKYFTSSQLK
;
A
#
# COMPACT_ATOMS: atom_id res chain seq x y z
N PHE A 1 13.74 24.66 16.18
CA PHE A 1 13.84 23.81 14.99
C PHE A 1 14.12 22.33 15.32
N GLU A 2 13.97 21.87 16.57
CA GLU A 2 14.20 20.46 16.96
C GLU A 2 13.06 19.48 16.59
N SER A 3 12.02 19.92 15.89
CA SER A 3 10.81 19.13 15.62
C SER A 3 10.58 18.78 14.14
N ALA A 4 11.53 19.07 13.24
CA ALA A 4 11.39 18.81 11.82
C ALA A 4 12.45 17.79 11.36
N TYR A 5 11.99 16.68 10.79
CA TYR A 5 12.84 15.70 10.11
C TYR A 5 12.87 16.02 8.61
N TYR A 6 14.05 16.25 8.04
CA TYR A 6 14.21 16.45 6.60
C TYR A 6 14.47 15.12 5.90
N PHE A 7 13.51 14.69 5.08
CA PHE A 7 13.70 13.57 4.15
C PHE A 7 14.15 14.11 2.77
N PRO A 8 15.32 13.73 2.25
CA PRO A 8 15.94 14.36 1.07
C PRO A 8 15.32 13.87 -0.26
N ALA A 9 14.00 13.96 -0.41
CA ALA A 9 13.30 13.48 -1.61
C ALA A 9 13.73 14.22 -2.88
N TYR A 10 13.99 15.53 -2.78
CA TYR A 10 14.40 16.36 -3.91
C TYR A 10 15.77 15.94 -4.44
N GLU A 11 16.74 15.74 -3.55
CA GLU A 11 18.11 15.31 -3.88
C GLU A 11 18.11 13.88 -4.44
N LEU A 12 17.27 12.98 -3.90
CA LEU A 12 17.10 11.64 -4.49
C LEU A 12 16.63 11.74 -5.95
N VAL A 13 15.74 12.65 -6.29
CA VAL A 13 15.25 12.81 -7.67
C VAL A 13 16.28 13.52 -8.56
N ILE A 14 16.83 14.65 -8.10
CA ILE A 14 17.65 15.53 -8.93
C ILE A 14 19.12 15.11 -8.99
N ASP A 15 19.66 14.49 -7.95
CA ASP A 15 21.08 14.10 -7.89
C ASP A 15 21.28 12.60 -8.14
N VAL A 16 20.41 11.74 -7.59
CA VAL A 16 20.54 10.28 -7.75
C VAL A 16 19.82 9.77 -9.00
N LEU A 17 18.62 10.29 -9.29
CA LEU A 17 17.76 9.82 -10.39
C LEU A 17 17.67 10.82 -11.57
N ARG A 18 18.74 11.60 -11.79
CA ARG A 18 18.75 12.69 -12.79
C ARG A 18 18.49 12.25 -14.24
N ASP A 19 18.88 11.03 -14.59
CA ASP A 19 18.80 10.51 -15.96
C ASP A 19 17.34 10.46 -16.46
N TYR A 20 17.09 10.89 -17.70
CA TYR A 20 15.76 10.89 -18.32
C TYR A 20 15.05 9.53 -18.27
N ARG A 21 15.78 8.42 -18.17
CA ARG A 21 15.21 7.07 -17.98
C ARG A 21 14.35 6.93 -16.72
N PHE A 22 14.46 7.85 -15.77
CA PHE A 22 13.70 7.88 -14.52
C PHE A 22 12.49 8.83 -14.59
N TYR A 23 12.27 9.47 -15.74
CA TYR A 23 11.11 10.30 -15.99
C TYR A 23 10.13 9.56 -16.92
N ASP A 24 8.86 9.94 -16.85
CA ASP A 24 7.82 9.48 -17.75
C ASP A 24 7.98 10.14 -19.13
N ILE A 25 7.12 9.79 -20.08
CA ILE A 25 7.18 10.28 -21.47
C ILE A 25 7.12 11.81 -21.60
N ASP A 26 6.58 12.49 -20.59
CA ASP A 26 6.52 13.95 -20.53
C ASP A 26 7.83 14.61 -20.06
N LEU A 27 8.81 13.81 -19.64
CA LEU A 27 10.12 14.24 -19.16
C LEU A 27 10.09 15.14 -17.91
N ILE A 28 8.95 15.17 -17.20
CA ILE A 28 8.73 16.02 -16.04
C ILE A 28 8.40 15.16 -14.82
N HIS A 29 7.53 14.17 -14.97
CA HIS A 29 7.11 13.34 -13.86
C HIS A 29 8.08 12.16 -13.67
N PRO A 30 8.44 11.81 -12.43
CA PRO A 30 9.15 10.58 -12.16
C PRO A 30 8.32 9.37 -12.60
N ASN A 31 8.94 8.43 -13.29
CA ASN A 31 8.26 7.20 -13.66
C ASN A 31 8.16 6.22 -12.48
N TYR A 32 7.61 5.03 -12.74
CA TYR A 32 7.41 4.02 -11.71
C TYR A 32 8.69 3.61 -10.98
N ALA A 33 9.80 3.41 -11.71
CA ALA A 33 11.07 3.00 -11.10
C ALA A 33 11.63 4.09 -10.17
N ALA A 34 11.51 5.35 -10.57
CA ALA A 34 11.92 6.49 -9.75
C ALA A 34 11.05 6.64 -8.51
N THR A 35 9.73 6.52 -8.68
CA THR A 35 8.76 6.61 -7.58
C THR A 35 8.96 5.49 -6.56
N ASP A 36 9.15 4.25 -6.99
CA ASP A 36 9.43 3.14 -6.09
C ASP A 36 10.74 3.34 -5.34
N PHE A 37 11.81 3.78 -6.02
CA PHE A 37 13.10 4.07 -5.37
C PHE A 37 12.97 5.09 -4.23
N VAL A 38 12.32 6.24 -4.48
CA VAL A 38 12.10 7.27 -3.45
C VAL A 38 11.22 6.71 -2.32
N PHE A 39 10.20 5.91 -2.65
CA PHE A 39 9.34 5.28 -1.65
C PHE A 39 10.10 4.26 -0.77
N GLN A 40 11.03 3.48 -1.33
CA GLN A 40 11.89 2.60 -0.53
C GLN A 40 12.76 3.40 0.44
N LYS A 41 13.38 4.50 -0.03
CA LYS A 41 14.15 5.39 0.84
C LYS A 41 13.30 6.04 1.91
N PHE A 42 12.07 6.42 1.59
CA PHE A 42 11.13 6.93 2.58
C PHE A 42 10.81 5.87 3.65
N LYS A 43 10.52 4.63 3.25
CA LYS A 43 10.26 3.53 4.19
C LYS A 43 11.46 3.21 5.09
N GLU A 44 12.68 3.33 4.59
CA GLU A 44 13.90 3.11 5.36
C GLU A 44 14.12 4.19 6.44
N ASN A 45 13.72 5.43 6.16
CA ASN A 45 14.10 6.58 6.99
C ASN A 45 12.95 7.13 7.86
N CYS A 46 11.71 6.97 7.42
CA CYS A 46 10.55 7.62 8.02
C CYS A 46 9.58 6.63 8.70
N ILE A 47 9.78 5.33 8.53
CA ILE A 47 8.90 4.29 9.08
C ILE A 47 9.69 3.42 10.07
N ASP A 48 9.17 3.31 11.30
CA ASP A 48 9.75 2.45 12.32
C ASP A 48 9.80 1.00 11.84
N GLU A 49 10.92 0.30 12.08
CA GLU A 49 11.09 -1.11 11.76
C GLU A 49 9.95 -1.98 12.30
N LYS A 50 9.40 -1.66 13.47
CA LYS A 50 8.27 -2.37 14.08
C LYS A 50 6.97 -2.21 13.30
N ALA A 51 6.82 -1.12 12.55
CA ALA A 51 5.64 -0.82 11.75
C ALA A 51 5.71 -1.40 10.32
N LYS A 52 6.91 -1.79 9.85
CA LYS A 52 7.07 -2.33 8.49
C LYS A 52 6.25 -3.62 8.23
N PRO A 53 6.18 -4.60 9.15
CA PRO A 53 5.34 -5.78 8.95
C PRO A 53 3.86 -5.41 8.76
N LEU A 54 3.35 -4.51 9.62
CA LEU A 54 1.97 -4.04 9.55
C LEU A 54 1.69 -3.32 8.23
N MET A 55 2.60 -2.46 7.78
CA MET A 55 2.47 -1.76 6.50
C MET A 55 2.36 -2.72 5.32
N GLU A 56 3.14 -3.80 5.30
CA GLU A 56 3.06 -4.81 4.22
C GLU A 56 1.77 -5.63 4.27
N GLU A 57 1.26 -5.96 5.46
CA GLU A 57 -0.04 -6.61 5.61
C GLU A 57 -1.19 -5.71 5.15
N LEU A 58 -1.16 -4.42 5.52
CA LEU A 58 -2.11 -3.43 5.06
C LEU A 58 -2.04 -3.23 3.54
N LYS A 59 -0.83 -3.19 2.97
CA LYS A 59 -0.66 -3.11 1.52
C LYS A 59 -1.33 -4.29 0.81
N LYS A 60 -1.16 -5.52 1.31
CA LYS A 60 -1.85 -6.71 0.77
C LYS A 60 -3.37 -6.56 0.86
N LEU A 61 -3.88 -6.13 2.02
CA LEU A 61 -5.32 -5.97 2.24
C LEU A 61 -5.95 -4.91 1.33
N VAL A 62 -5.34 -3.73 1.24
CA VAL A 62 -5.80 -2.62 0.41
C VAL A 62 -5.67 -2.94 -1.08
N THR A 63 -4.65 -3.70 -1.48
CA THR A 63 -4.53 -4.17 -2.87
C THR A 63 -5.64 -5.18 -3.19
N ALA A 64 -5.92 -6.10 -2.27
CA ALA A 64 -6.99 -7.08 -2.40
C ALA A 64 -8.38 -6.43 -2.47
N SER A 65 -8.64 -5.36 -1.71
CA SER A 65 -9.93 -4.67 -1.73
C SER A 65 -10.21 -3.91 -3.04
N LYS A 66 -9.16 -3.61 -3.82
CA LYS A 66 -9.28 -3.00 -5.16
C LYS A 66 -9.51 -4.02 -6.27
N HIS A 67 -9.40 -5.32 -6.00
CA HIS A 67 -9.59 -6.35 -7.01
C HIS A 67 -11.04 -6.38 -7.50
N LYS A 68 -11.27 -6.49 -8.81
CA LYS A 68 -12.61 -6.68 -9.39
C LYS A 68 -12.71 -8.10 -9.93
N ALA A 69 -13.55 -8.93 -9.33
CA ALA A 69 -13.71 -10.32 -9.72
C ALA A 69 -14.36 -10.46 -11.10
N PHE A 70 -13.78 -11.31 -11.96
CA PHE A 70 -14.38 -11.70 -13.23
C PHE A 70 -15.43 -12.80 -13.06
N HIS A 71 -15.22 -13.73 -12.13
CA HIS A 71 -16.15 -14.81 -11.80
C HIS A 71 -16.39 -14.89 -10.29
N PRO A 72 -17.34 -14.07 -9.76
CA PRO A 72 -17.56 -13.93 -8.32
C PRO A 72 -18.07 -15.22 -7.66
N ASP A 73 -18.77 -16.06 -8.42
CA ASP A 73 -19.41 -17.28 -7.90
C ASP A 73 -18.43 -18.46 -7.72
N THR A 74 -17.17 -18.29 -8.13
CA THR A 74 -16.18 -19.35 -8.00
C THR A 74 -15.78 -19.55 -6.54
N ASN A 75 -15.57 -20.82 -6.16
CA ASN A 75 -15.06 -21.18 -4.83
C ASN A 75 -13.75 -20.46 -4.50
N ALA A 76 -12.89 -20.24 -5.50
CA ALA A 76 -11.64 -19.50 -5.33
C ALA A 76 -11.88 -18.04 -4.92
N HIS A 77 -12.85 -17.35 -5.53
CA HIS A 77 -13.17 -15.98 -5.15
C HIS A 77 -13.84 -15.90 -3.77
N GLN A 78 -14.75 -16.81 -3.47
CA GLN A 78 -15.39 -16.88 -2.15
C GLN A 78 -14.35 -17.13 -1.03
N GLN A 79 -13.38 -18.01 -1.29
CA GLN A 79 -12.27 -18.25 -0.37
C GLN A 79 -11.38 -17.00 -0.22
N PHE A 80 -11.07 -16.30 -1.32
CA PHE A 80 -10.33 -15.04 -1.30
C PHE A 80 -11.03 -13.99 -0.41
N LEU A 81 -12.34 -13.79 -0.59
CA LEU A 81 -13.11 -12.84 0.22
C LEU A 81 -13.06 -13.20 1.71
N LYS A 82 -13.26 -14.49 2.04
CA LYS A 82 -13.23 -14.97 3.42
C LYS A 82 -11.85 -14.76 4.07
N THR A 83 -10.78 -15.16 3.38
CA THR A 83 -9.41 -15.02 3.89
C THR A 83 -9.05 -13.56 4.15
N HIS A 84 -9.41 -12.64 3.25
CA HIS A 84 -9.12 -11.21 3.44
C HIS A 84 -10.02 -10.54 4.48
N TYR A 85 -11.27 -11.00 4.63
CA TYR A 85 -12.15 -10.55 5.72
C TYR A 85 -11.61 -10.95 7.10
N GLU A 86 -11.15 -12.20 7.24
CA GLU A 86 -10.54 -12.70 8.49
C GLU A 86 -9.27 -11.92 8.83
N LEU A 87 -8.41 -11.65 7.83
CA LEU A 87 -7.22 -10.82 7.99
C LEU A 87 -7.59 -9.40 8.47
N ALA A 88 -8.58 -8.75 7.83
CA ALA A 88 -9.03 -7.42 8.22
C ALA A 88 -9.53 -7.38 9.68
N LYS A 89 -10.26 -8.41 10.12
CA LYS A 89 -10.72 -8.54 11.51
C LYS A 89 -9.56 -8.68 12.49
N ILE A 90 -8.60 -9.56 12.19
CA ILE A 90 -7.43 -9.77 13.04
C ILE A 90 -6.65 -8.46 13.19
N LEU A 91 -6.40 -7.75 12.08
CA LEU A 91 -5.70 -6.46 12.09
C LEU A 91 -6.45 -5.40 12.89
N GLN A 92 -7.78 -5.31 12.76
CA GLN A 92 -8.57 -4.35 13.52
C GLN A 92 -8.58 -4.67 15.03
N GLN A 93 -8.55 -5.94 15.41
CA GLN A 93 -8.45 -6.34 16.82
C GLN A 93 -7.07 -6.05 17.41
N GLN A 94 -6.00 -6.34 16.66
CA GLN A 94 -4.63 -6.11 17.08
C GLN A 94 -4.28 -4.61 17.11
N TYR A 95 -4.84 -3.83 16.18
CA TYR A 95 -4.58 -2.40 16.04
C TYR A 95 -5.90 -1.62 15.99
N PRO A 96 -6.53 -1.33 17.16
CA PRO A 96 -7.84 -0.68 17.23
C PRO A 96 -7.91 0.72 16.60
N PHE A 97 -6.76 1.36 16.36
CA PHE A 97 -6.66 2.66 15.71
C PHE A 97 -6.79 2.59 14.17
N LEU A 98 -6.76 1.41 13.56
CA LEU A 98 -6.90 1.26 12.10
C LEU A 98 -8.37 1.33 11.70
N ASP A 99 -8.71 2.27 10.81
CA ASP A 99 -10.04 2.33 10.20
C ASP A 99 -10.10 1.43 8.96
N LEU A 100 -10.61 0.21 9.14
CA LEU A 100 -10.77 -0.80 8.08
C LEU A 100 -12.23 -1.01 7.66
N LYS A 101 -13.12 -0.03 7.93
CA LYS A 101 -14.56 -0.17 7.66
C LYS A 101 -14.87 -0.44 6.19
N ASN A 102 -14.14 0.20 5.28
CA ASN A 102 -14.36 0.07 3.84
C ASN A 102 -13.96 -1.32 3.34
N GLU A 103 -12.81 -1.81 3.80
CA GLU A 103 -12.28 -3.14 3.49
C GLU A 103 -13.21 -4.22 4.02
N LEU A 104 -13.64 -4.11 5.28
CA LEU A 104 -14.59 -5.05 5.89
C LEU A 104 -15.92 -5.07 5.13
N LYS A 105 -16.43 -3.90 4.74
CA LYS A 105 -17.66 -3.80 3.93
C LYS A 105 -17.45 -4.43 2.55
N TYR A 106 -16.32 -4.20 1.90
CA TYR A 106 -16.02 -4.80 0.60
C TYR A 106 -16.00 -6.33 0.67
N PHE A 107 -15.25 -6.90 1.60
CA PHE A 107 -15.15 -8.36 1.73
C PHE A 107 -16.43 -9.04 2.24
N THR A 108 -17.35 -8.29 2.87
CA THR A 108 -18.67 -8.80 3.29
C THR A 108 -19.73 -8.65 2.19
N SER A 109 -19.80 -7.49 1.54
CA SER A 109 -20.84 -7.20 0.52
C SER A 109 -20.71 -8.05 -0.74
N SER A 110 -19.49 -8.46 -1.08
CA SER A 110 -19.23 -9.39 -2.18
C SER A 110 -19.63 -10.85 -1.88
N GLN A 111 -19.99 -11.18 -0.62
CA GLN A 111 -20.51 -12.50 -0.24
C GLN A 111 -22.05 -12.60 -0.28
N LEU A 112 -22.76 -11.46 -0.38
CA LEU A 112 -24.23 -11.37 -0.27
C LEU A 112 -24.95 -11.23 -1.62
N LYS A 113 -24.26 -11.48 -2.74
CA LYS A 113 -24.87 -11.55 -4.07
C LYS A 113 -24.90 -12.97 -4.58
#